data_AF-A0A919VVL7-F1
#
_entry.id   AF-A0A919VVL7-F1
#
_cell.length_a   1.000
_cell.length_b   1.000
_cell.length_c   1.000
_cell.angle_alpha   90.00
_cell.angle_beta   90.00
_cell.angle_gamma   90.00
#
_symmetry.space_group_name_H-M   'P 1'
#
loop_
_entity.id
_entity.type
_entity.pdbx_description
1 polymer ?
#
loop_
_entity_poly.entity_id
_entity_poly.type
_entity_poly.pdbx_seq_one_letter_code
_entity_poly.pdbx_strand_id
1 'polypeptide(L)'
;MVDAAADRAGIQARLDEICGPAPSEPERKLMVRLLTSYVAKTPAAIDGLAEALDAGDTQQVRDQAHALKGSAANLGIQAMSTLLADLEDTARAGDLPDPQSTLDRIRATYQRIEPICTGLAEEL
;
A
#
# COMPACT_ATOMS: atom_id res chain seq x y z
N MET A 1 5.83 14.06 9.24
CA MET A 1 4.42 13.61 9.34
C MET A 1 3.90 13.59 7.93
N VAL A 2 3.71 12.41 7.32
CA VAL A 2 3.26 12.34 5.92
C VAL A 2 1.80 12.81 5.89
N ASP A 3 1.51 13.75 4.99
CA ASP A 3 0.25 14.47 4.92
C ASP A 3 -0.78 13.67 4.09
N ALA A 4 -2.02 13.55 4.56
CA ALA A 4 -3.11 12.92 3.80
C ALA A 4 -3.33 13.60 2.43
N ALA A 5 -3.01 14.89 2.32
CA ALA A 5 -3.02 15.61 1.04
C ALA A 5 -1.96 15.05 0.07
N ALA A 6 -0.77 14.69 0.55
CA ALA A 6 0.27 14.07 -0.26
C ALA A 6 -0.10 12.65 -0.67
N ASP A 7 -0.69 11.87 0.25
CA ASP A 7 -1.20 10.52 -0.04
C ASP A 7 -2.26 10.59 -1.16
N ARG A 8 -3.24 11.51 -1.06
CA ARG A 8 -4.24 11.72 -2.13
C ARG A 8 -3.62 12.19 -3.44
N ALA A 9 -2.69 13.13 -3.40
CA ALA A 9 -2.04 13.64 -4.60
C ALA A 9 -1.29 12.55 -5.38
N GLY A 10 -0.61 11.63 -4.69
CA GLY A 10 0.08 10.50 -5.33
C GLY A 10 -0.88 9.54 -6.04
N ILE A 11 -2.00 9.21 -5.39
CA ILE A 11 -3.03 8.35 -5.98
C ILE A 11 -3.68 9.06 -7.18
N GLN A 12 -4.06 10.35 -7.03
CA GLN A 12 -4.65 11.13 -8.12
C GLN A 12 -3.72 11.26 -9.32
N ALA A 13 -2.43 11.53 -9.11
CA ALA A 13 -1.46 11.56 -10.20
C ALA A 13 -1.44 10.22 -10.95
N ARG A 14 -1.50 9.10 -10.23
CA ARG A 14 -1.55 7.77 -10.83
C ARG A 14 -2.87 7.50 -11.58
N LEU A 15 -3.99 8.00 -11.06
CA LEU A 15 -5.28 8.02 -11.77
C LEU A 15 -5.12 8.74 -13.11
N ASP A 16 -4.62 9.96 -13.08
CA ASP A 16 -4.49 10.82 -14.26
C ASP A 16 -3.52 10.22 -15.30
N GLU A 17 -2.47 9.51 -14.89
CA GLU A 17 -1.56 8.79 -15.79
C GLU A 17 -2.23 7.63 -16.53
N ILE A 18 -3.10 6.88 -15.85
CA ILE A 18 -3.76 5.69 -16.42
C ILE A 18 -4.98 6.08 -17.26
N CYS A 19 -5.71 7.09 -16.81
CA CYS A 19 -7.02 7.46 -17.32
C CYS A 19 -7.01 8.72 -18.20
N GLY A 20 -5.98 9.55 -18.09
CA GLY A 20 -5.98 10.90 -18.66
C GLY A 20 -7.05 11.82 -18.05
N PRO A 21 -7.23 13.04 -18.60
CA PRO A 21 -8.16 14.03 -18.05
C PRO A 21 -9.65 13.68 -18.25
N ALA A 22 -9.97 12.66 -19.04
CA ALA A 22 -11.35 12.25 -19.35
C ALA A 22 -11.43 10.74 -19.60
N PRO A 23 -11.40 9.89 -18.55
CA PRO A 23 -11.37 8.45 -18.72
C PRO A 23 -12.59 7.89 -19.45
N SER A 24 -12.37 6.88 -20.28
CA SER A 24 -13.43 6.02 -20.79
C SER A 24 -14.03 5.17 -19.65
N GLU A 25 -15.27 4.71 -19.81
CA GLU A 25 -15.94 3.86 -18.81
C GLU A 25 -15.12 2.59 -18.44
N PRO A 26 -14.44 1.88 -19.37
CA PRO A 26 -13.55 0.78 -19.02
C PRO A 26 -12.37 1.19 -18.14
N GLU A 27 -11.77 2.35 -18.36
CA GLU A 27 -10.63 2.86 -17.57
C GLU A 27 -11.07 3.20 -16.15
N ARG A 28 -12.24 3.84 -15.97
CA ARG A 28 -12.83 4.10 -14.64
C ARG A 28 -13.08 2.80 -13.90
N LYS A 29 -13.75 1.84 -14.55
CA LYS A 29 -14.04 0.52 -13.95
C LYS A 29 -12.78 -0.24 -13.54
N LEU A 30 -11.73 -0.20 -14.39
CA LEU A 30 -10.43 -0.79 -14.04
C LEU A 30 -9.89 -0.16 -12.77
N MET A 31 -9.92 1.16 -12.70
CA MET A 31 -9.33 1.89 -11.59
C MET A 31 -10.09 1.71 -10.28
N VAL A 32 -11.43 1.81 -10.31
CA VAL A 32 -12.30 1.46 -9.18
C VAL A 32 -11.98 0.06 -8.68
N ARG A 33 -11.83 -0.92 -9.57
CA ARG A 33 -11.46 -2.28 -9.22
C ARG A 33 -10.08 -2.38 -8.56
N LEU A 34 -9.09 -1.63 -9.03
CA LEU A 34 -7.74 -1.65 -8.45
C LEU A 34 -7.72 -1.03 -7.04
N LEU A 35 -8.36 0.12 -6.85
CA LEU A 35 -8.47 0.79 -5.55
C LEU A 35 -9.23 -0.08 -4.54
N THR A 36 -10.42 -0.57 -4.91
CA THR A 36 -11.24 -1.43 -4.04
C THR A 36 -10.56 -2.76 -3.74
N SER A 37 -9.89 -3.38 -4.73
CA SER A 37 -9.13 -4.61 -4.48
C SER A 37 -7.94 -4.39 -3.56
N TYR A 38 -7.28 -3.23 -3.63
CA TYR A 38 -6.18 -2.92 -2.71
C TYR A 38 -6.69 -2.76 -1.29
N VAL A 39 -7.75 -1.96 -1.10
CA VAL A 39 -8.38 -1.76 0.21
C VAL A 39 -8.84 -3.09 0.81
N ALA A 40 -9.50 -3.94 0.03
CA ALA A 40 -10.02 -5.22 0.52
C ALA A 40 -8.92 -6.24 0.91
N LYS A 41 -7.77 -6.23 0.23
CA LYS A 41 -6.70 -7.24 0.44
C LYS A 41 -5.65 -6.81 1.46
N THR A 42 -5.45 -5.50 1.63
CA THR A 42 -4.36 -4.98 2.46
C THR A 42 -4.46 -5.39 3.93
N PRO A 43 -5.63 -5.44 4.60
CA PRO A 43 -5.72 -5.88 6.00
C PRO A 43 -5.15 -7.28 6.22
N ALA A 44 -5.57 -8.26 5.40
CA ALA A 44 -5.07 -9.62 5.50
C ALA A 44 -3.56 -9.72 5.17
N ALA A 45 -3.06 -8.86 4.27
CA ALA A 45 -1.62 -8.79 4.00
C ALA A 45 -0.83 -8.21 5.19
N ILE A 46 -1.38 -7.21 5.90
CA ILE A 46 -0.80 -6.66 7.13
C ILE A 46 -0.79 -7.71 8.24
N ASP A 47 -1.87 -8.48 8.38
CA ASP A 47 -1.94 -9.57 9.38
C ASP A 47 -0.92 -10.66 9.07
N GLY A 48 -0.77 -11.05 7.80
CA GLY A 48 0.28 -11.97 7.38
C GLY A 48 1.70 -11.46 7.66
N LEU A 49 1.94 -10.16 7.46
CA LEU A 49 3.22 -9.52 7.81
C LEU A 49 3.47 -9.52 9.32
N ALA A 50 2.42 -9.35 10.12
CA ALA A 50 2.53 -9.42 11.57
C ALA A 50 2.95 -10.82 12.04
N GLU A 51 2.30 -11.86 11.51
CA GLU A 51 2.65 -13.25 11.80
C GLU A 51 4.10 -13.57 11.43
N ALA A 52 4.56 -13.13 10.25
CA ALA A 52 5.92 -13.36 9.79
C ALA A 52 6.97 -12.62 10.65
N LEU A 53 6.68 -11.38 11.07
CA LEU A 53 7.52 -10.60 11.97
C LEU A 53 7.62 -11.26 13.36
N ASP A 54 6.50 -11.70 13.93
CA ASP A 54 6.46 -12.37 15.23
C ASP A 54 7.18 -13.73 15.20
N ALA A 55 7.14 -14.43 14.07
CA ALA A 55 7.86 -15.69 13.86
C ALA A 55 9.36 -15.50 13.59
N GLY A 56 9.82 -14.28 13.34
CA GLY A 56 11.20 -14.00 12.95
C GLY A 56 11.57 -14.51 11.54
N ASP A 57 10.59 -14.75 10.67
CA ASP A 57 10.82 -15.30 9.33
C ASP A 57 11.18 -14.20 8.33
N THR A 58 12.48 -13.94 8.19
CA THR A 58 13.01 -12.93 7.27
C THR A 58 12.61 -13.17 5.81
N GLN A 59 12.51 -14.42 5.38
CA GLN A 59 12.14 -14.73 4.00
C GLN A 59 10.66 -14.41 3.75
N GLN A 60 9.79 -14.81 4.66
CA GLN A 60 8.36 -14.55 4.56
C GLN A 60 8.05 -13.05 4.67
N VAL A 61 8.71 -12.33 5.60
CA VAL A 61 8.60 -10.88 5.72
C VAL A 61 9.01 -10.20 4.41
N ARG A 62 10.16 -10.58 3.82
CA ARG A 62 10.63 -10.02 2.55
C ARG A 62 9.61 -10.23 1.44
N ASP A 63 9.11 -11.46 1.28
CA ASP A 63 8.23 -11.82 0.16
C ASP A 63 6.86 -11.12 0.27
N GLN A 64 6.31 -11.02 1.49
CA GLN A 64 5.06 -10.29 1.73
C GLN A 64 5.24 -8.77 1.58
N ALA A 65 6.33 -8.21 2.10
CA ALA A 65 6.66 -6.80 1.95
C ALA A 65 6.82 -6.44 0.47
N HIS A 66 7.53 -7.27 -0.31
CA HIS A 66 7.69 -7.10 -1.75
C HIS A 66 6.35 -7.07 -2.50
N ALA A 67 5.47 -8.03 -2.21
CA ALA A 67 4.17 -8.13 -2.86
C ALA A 67 3.28 -6.90 -2.55
N LEU A 68 3.19 -6.52 -1.27
CA LEU A 68 2.36 -5.39 -0.86
C LEU A 68 2.95 -4.04 -1.34
N LYS A 69 4.29 -3.92 -1.37
CA LYS A 69 5.02 -2.78 -1.93
C LYS A 69 4.64 -2.57 -3.39
N GLY A 70 4.72 -3.61 -4.21
CA GLY A 70 4.38 -3.53 -5.63
C GLY A 70 2.94 -3.08 -5.85
N SER A 71 2.00 -3.59 -5.04
CA SER A 71 0.61 -3.17 -5.12
C SER A 71 0.41 -1.70 -4.73
N ALA A 72 1.09 -1.21 -3.69
CA ALA A 72 1.03 0.19 -3.27
C ALA A 72 1.64 1.12 -4.33
N ALA A 73 2.83 0.77 -4.85
CA ALA A 73 3.52 1.53 -5.88
C ALA A 73 2.70 1.65 -7.16
N ASN A 74 2.06 0.56 -7.59
CA ASN A 74 1.21 0.56 -8.79
C ASN A 74 0.02 1.53 -8.70
N LEU A 75 -0.42 1.84 -7.48
CA LEU A 75 -1.51 2.78 -7.18
C LEU A 75 -1.04 4.18 -6.80
N GLY A 76 0.26 4.46 -6.86
CA GLY A 76 0.80 5.77 -6.46
C GLY A 76 0.82 6.00 -4.95
N ILE A 77 0.63 4.94 -4.14
CA ILE A 77 0.59 4.99 -2.67
C ILE A 77 2.03 4.97 -2.14
N GLN A 78 2.73 6.10 -2.31
CA GLN A 78 4.16 6.20 -2.04
C GLN A 78 4.52 5.94 -0.58
N ALA A 79 3.75 6.47 0.38
CA ALA A 79 4.05 6.31 1.80
C ALA A 79 4.08 4.83 2.23
N MET A 80 3.12 4.03 1.79
CA MET A 80 3.10 2.59 2.07
C MET A 80 4.21 1.88 1.32
N SER A 81 4.44 2.22 0.04
CA SER A 81 5.50 1.61 -0.76
C SER A 81 6.89 1.84 -0.14
N THR A 82 7.18 3.03 0.38
CA THR A 82 8.46 3.33 1.04
C THR A 82 8.64 2.51 2.31
N LEU A 83 7.63 2.45 3.18
CA LEU A 83 7.69 1.65 4.41
C LEU A 83 7.97 0.17 4.13
N LEU A 84 7.32 -0.38 3.11
CA LEU A 84 7.49 -1.77 2.74
C LEU A 84 8.81 -2.04 2.02
N ALA A 85 9.36 -1.05 1.30
CA ALA A 85 10.71 -1.14 0.74
C ALA A 85 11.76 -1.23 1.84
N ASP A 86 11.67 -0.35 2.86
CA ASP A 86 12.59 -0.38 4.01
C ASP A 86 12.53 -1.72 4.75
N LEU A 87 11.32 -2.25 4.94
CA LEU A 87 11.10 -3.56 5.57
C LEU A 87 11.67 -4.72 4.72
N GLU A 88 11.41 -4.71 3.42
CA GLU A 88 11.94 -5.71 2.47
C GLU A 88 13.47 -5.71 2.45
N ASP A 89 14.10 -4.53 2.43
CA ASP A 89 15.56 -4.39 2.40
C ASP A 89 16.20 -4.87 3.71
N THR A 90 15.57 -4.57 4.84
CA THR A 90 16.03 -5.06 6.17
C THR A 90 15.94 -6.59 6.24
N ALA A 91 14.78 -7.16 5.86
CA ALA A 91 14.57 -8.60 5.80
C ALA A 91 15.52 -9.31 4.82
N ARG A 92 15.81 -8.68 3.68
CA ARG A 92 16.77 -9.17 2.69
C ARG A 92 18.21 -9.20 3.24
N ALA A 93 18.56 -8.30 4.15
CA ALA A 93 19.85 -8.30 4.84
C ALA A 93 19.93 -9.39 5.93
N GLY A 94 18.85 -10.15 6.17
CA GLY A 94 18.78 -11.18 7.19
C GLY A 94 18.47 -10.65 8.58
N ASP A 95 17.98 -9.41 8.68
CA ASP A 95 17.60 -8.76 9.94
C ASP A 95 16.10 -8.44 9.93
N LEU A 96 15.52 -8.18 11.10
CA LEU A 96 14.14 -7.70 11.21
C LEU A 96 14.09 -6.48 12.13
N PRO A 97 13.36 -5.42 11.75
CA PRO A 97 13.12 -4.31 12.65
C PRO A 97 12.22 -4.76 13.81
N ASP A 98 12.05 -3.88 14.80
CA ASP A 98 11.08 -4.10 15.87
C ASP A 98 9.66 -4.31 15.29
N PRO A 99 9.02 -5.48 15.53
CA PRO A 99 7.72 -5.82 14.94
C PRO A 99 6.64 -4.81 15.28
N GLN A 100 6.56 -4.39 16.54
CA GLN A 100 5.47 -3.56 17.03
C GLN A 100 5.50 -2.17 16.37
N SER A 101 6.64 -1.48 16.43
CA SER A 101 6.80 -0.15 15.83
C SER A 101 6.65 -0.18 14.30
N THR A 102 7.07 -1.27 13.64
CA THR A 102 6.89 -1.46 12.20
C THR A 102 5.42 -1.61 11.83
N LEU A 103 4.70 -2.48 12.53
CA LEU A 103 3.27 -2.72 12.31
C LEU A 103 2.43 -1.49 12.64
N ASP A 104 2.76 -0.75 13.69
CA ASP A 104 2.07 0.50 14.04
C ASP A 104 2.19 1.54 12.92
N ARG A 105 3.37 1.69 12.32
CA ARG A 105 3.59 2.60 11.18
C ARG A 105 2.82 2.15 9.93
N ILE A 106 2.81 0.85 9.63
CA ILE A 106 2.08 0.28 8.49
C ILE A 106 0.57 0.47 8.68
N ARG A 107 0.03 0.11 9.84
CA ARG A 107 -1.41 0.26 10.16
C ARG A 107 -1.85 1.71 10.15
N ALA A 108 -1.09 2.61 10.78
CA ALA A 108 -1.38 4.04 10.77
C ALA A 108 -1.34 4.62 9.34
N THR A 109 -0.48 4.09 8.47
CA THR A 109 -0.43 4.49 7.06
C THR A 109 -1.65 3.97 6.30
N TYR A 110 -2.00 2.69 6.46
CA TYR A 110 -3.21 2.15 5.87
C TYR A 110 -4.48 2.89 6.31
N GLN A 111 -4.63 3.21 7.60
CA GLN A 111 -5.76 3.97 8.13
C GLN A 111 -5.95 5.37 7.50
N ARG A 112 -4.86 5.99 7.01
CA ARG A 112 -4.96 7.25 6.25
C ARG A 112 -5.33 7.03 4.79
N ILE A 113 -4.78 5.99 4.16
CA ILE A 113 -4.91 5.74 2.73
C ILE A 113 -6.26 5.12 2.38
N GLU A 114 -6.79 4.24 3.23
CA GLU A 114 -8.06 3.55 3.00
C GLU A 114 -9.21 4.50 2.62
N PRO A 115 -9.54 5.54 3.41
CA PRO A 115 -10.65 6.43 3.08
C PRO A 115 -10.39 7.25 1.80
N ILE A 116 -9.12 7.51 1.47
CA ILE A 116 -8.74 8.21 0.23
C ILE A 116 -9.01 7.32 -0.98
N CYS A 117 -8.58 6.05 -0.93
CA CYS A 117 -8.84 5.08 -1.99
C CYS A 117 -10.34 4.85 -2.19
N THR A 118 -11.09 4.71 -1.09
CA THR A 118 -12.54 4.51 -1.13
C THR A 118 -13.25 5.72 -1.72
N GLY A 119 -12.93 6.95 -1.27
CA GLY A 119 -13.53 8.17 -1.81
C GLY A 119 -13.23 8.39 -3.29
N LEU A 120 -11.98 8.18 -3.73
CA LEU A 120 -11.63 8.29 -5.15
C LEU A 120 -12.33 7.24 -6.01
N ALA A 121 -12.56 6.03 -5.48
CA ALA A 121 -13.29 4.99 -6.20
C ALA A 121 -14.79 5.32 -6.35
N GLU A 122 -15.38 6.09 -5.44
CA GLU A 122 -16.76 6.57 -5.53
C GLU A 122 -16.93 7.77 -6.46
N GLU A 123 -15.86 8.55 -6.68
CA GLU A 123 -15.84 9.74 -7.55
C GLU A 123 -15.68 9.39 -9.06
N LEU A 124 -15.24 8.17 -9.40
CA LEU A 124 -14.96 7.70 -10.76
C LEU A 124 -16.18 7.06 -11.46
#